data_AF-A0A849ZJJ6-F1
#
_entry.id   AF-A0A849ZJJ6-F1
#
_cell.length_a   1.000
_cell.length_b   1.000
_cell.length_c   1.000
_cell.angle_alpha   90.00
_cell.angle_beta   90.00
_cell.angle_gamma   90.00
#
_symmetry.space_group_name_H-M   'P 1'
#
loop_
_entity.id
_entity.type
_entity.pdbx_description
1 polymer ?
#
loop_
_entity_poly.entity_id
_entity_poly.type
_entity_poly.pdbx_seq_one_letter_code
_entity_poly.pdbx_strand_id
1 'polypeptide(L)'
;DDAAAARWFDVRTPPALAFDHRAVLDAVLLQLEKDALTTGMVFNAVPVAFTERDFAQACAALPGLAGLAPHARLVLASLAGRGLVRLIDNPETEPALHRFNRNTWGKSPRPWTSWFSALM
;
A
#
# COMPACT_ATOMS: atom_id res chain seq x y z
N ASP A 1 -23.84 13.03 17.13
CA ASP A 1 -22.39 12.79 17.21
C ASP A 1 -22.12 11.44 16.57
N ASP A 2 -21.99 11.44 15.25
CA ASP A 2 -21.99 10.21 14.44
C ASP A 2 -20.68 9.42 14.60
N ALA A 3 -19.64 10.07 15.14
CA ALA A 3 -18.36 9.44 15.43
C ALA A 3 -18.46 8.32 16.49
N ALA A 4 -19.40 8.43 17.44
CA ALA A 4 -19.60 7.42 18.49
C ALA A 4 -20.08 6.06 17.95
N ALA A 5 -20.79 6.07 16.82
CA ALA A 5 -21.31 4.88 16.15
C ALA A 5 -20.39 4.31 15.07
N ALA A 6 -19.34 5.03 14.67
CA ALA A 6 -18.38 4.57 13.67
C ALA A 6 -17.58 3.36 14.19
N ARG A 7 -17.40 2.36 13.32
CA ARG A 7 -16.64 1.13 13.59
C ARG A 7 -15.84 0.73 12.36
N TRP A 8 -14.65 0.20 12.57
CA TRP A 8 -13.88 -0.49 11.54
C TRP A 8 -14.53 -1.85 11.24
N PHE A 9 -14.51 -2.28 9.98
CA PHE A 9 -14.98 -3.59 9.56
C PHE A 9 -14.02 -4.20 8.53
N ASP A 10 -14.01 -5.54 8.42
CA ASP A 10 -13.28 -6.22 7.35
C ASP A 10 -13.99 -5.98 6.01
N VAL A 11 -13.27 -5.34 5.09
CA VAL A 11 -13.82 -4.93 3.80
C VAL A 11 -14.23 -6.12 2.91
N ARG A 12 -13.71 -7.31 3.17
CA ARG A 12 -14.07 -8.56 2.47
C ARG A 12 -15.39 -9.13 2.97
N THR A 13 -15.78 -8.78 4.19
CA THR A 13 -17.04 -9.19 4.83
C THR A 13 -17.72 -7.97 5.45
N PRO A 14 -18.12 -6.98 4.63
CA PRO A 14 -18.69 -5.75 5.16
C PRO A 14 -20.07 -6.03 5.77
N PRO A 15 -20.49 -5.25 6.79
CA PRO A 15 -21.83 -5.34 7.34
C PRO A 15 -22.88 -4.95 6.29
N ALA A 16 -24.16 -5.14 6.61
CA ALA A 16 -25.24 -4.59 5.79
C ALA A 16 -25.09 -3.06 5.71
N LEU A 17 -24.88 -2.54 4.50
CA LEU A 17 -24.72 -1.12 4.24
C LEU A 17 -26.05 -0.53 3.75
N ALA A 18 -26.35 0.70 4.16
CA ALA A 18 -27.57 1.40 3.72
C ALA A 18 -27.47 1.86 2.26
N PHE A 19 -28.63 2.07 1.63
CA PHE A 19 -28.74 2.59 0.26
C PHE A 19 -27.91 1.78 -0.75
N ASP A 20 -27.14 2.46 -1.58
CA ASP A 20 -26.24 1.94 -2.61
C ASP A 20 -24.78 1.90 -2.14
N HIS A 21 -24.50 2.07 -0.84
CA HIS A 21 -23.14 2.10 -0.30
C HIS A 21 -22.32 0.85 -0.62
N ARG A 22 -22.97 -0.29 -0.86
CA ARG A 22 -22.28 -1.49 -1.34
C ARG A 22 -21.68 -1.29 -2.72
N ALA A 23 -22.44 -0.72 -3.66
CA ALA A 23 -21.94 -0.43 -5.00
C ALA A 23 -20.82 0.61 -4.98
N VAL A 24 -20.94 1.62 -4.12
CA VAL A 24 -19.86 2.61 -3.89
C VAL A 24 -18.60 1.95 -3.35
N LEU A 25 -18.72 1.06 -2.36
CA LEU A 25 -17.60 0.33 -1.80
C LEU A 25 -16.90 -0.54 -2.86
N ASP A 26 -17.67 -1.30 -3.63
CA ASP A 26 -17.14 -2.17 -4.69
C ASP A 26 -16.40 -1.34 -5.77
N ALA A 27 -16.95 -0.18 -6.17
CA ALA A 27 -16.31 0.72 -7.11
C ALA A 27 -15.00 1.33 -6.57
N VAL A 28 -14.97 1.71 -5.29
CA VAL A 28 -13.77 2.23 -4.64
C VAL A 28 -12.69 1.16 -4.53
N LEU A 29 -13.05 -0.08 -4.19
CA LEU A 29 -12.11 -1.20 -4.14
C LEU A 29 -11.49 -1.47 -5.51
N LEU A 30 -12.32 -1.51 -6.57
CA LEU A 30 -11.83 -1.67 -7.94
C LEU A 30 -10.89 -0.54 -8.37
N GLN A 31 -11.17 0.70 -7.96
CA GLN A 31 -10.28 1.83 -8.24
C GLN A 31 -8.98 1.73 -7.44
N LEU A 32 -9.08 1.32 -6.17
CA LEU A 32 -7.93 1.18 -5.29
C LEU A 32 -7.00 0.07 -5.77
N GLU A 33 -7.51 -1.02 -6.34
CA GLU A 33 -6.69 -2.04 -7.00
C GLU A 33 -5.85 -1.48 -8.15
N LYS A 34 -6.41 -0.56 -8.95
CA LYS A 34 -5.70 0.11 -10.05
C LYS A 34 -4.67 1.13 -9.56
N ASP A 35 -4.98 1.80 -8.46
CA ASP A 35 -4.26 2.99 -8.03
C ASP A 35 -3.30 2.78 -6.85
N ALA A 36 -3.44 1.68 -6.10
CA ALA A 36 -2.79 1.53 -4.79
C ALA A 36 -1.27 1.65 -4.86
N LEU A 37 -0.67 1.09 -5.91
CA LEU A 37 0.74 1.31 -6.18
C LEU A 37 1.00 2.56 -6.99
N THR A 38 0.10 2.97 -7.90
CA THR A 38 0.39 4.10 -8.78
C THR A 38 0.48 5.44 -8.11
N THR A 39 -0.22 5.55 -7.01
CA THR A 39 -0.26 6.74 -6.19
C THR A 39 0.58 6.59 -4.93
N GLY A 40 1.18 5.42 -4.69
CA GLY A 40 1.84 5.09 -3.44
C GLY A 40 0.85 4.99 -2.26
N MET A 41 -0.44 4.81 -2.52
CA MET A 41 -1.48 4.70 -1.49
C MET A 41 -1.27 3.54 -0.52
N VAL A 42 -0.62 2.45 -0.95
CA VAL A 42 -0.24 1.34 -0.06
C VAL A 42 0.59 1.81 1.15
N PHE A 43 1.37 2.89 0.99
CA PHE A 43 2.18 3.45 2.08
C PHE A 43 1.37 4.23 3.13
N ASN A 44 0.08 4.50 2.88
CA ASN A 44 -0.81 5.08 3.89
C ASN A 44 -1.32 4.02 4.88
N ALA A 45 -1.22 2.73 4.53
CA ALA A 45 -1.65 1.62 5.37
C ALA A 45 -0.53 1.10 6.30
N VAL A 46 0.70 1.61 6.15
CA VAL A 46 1.84 1.27 7.01
C VAL A 46 2.23 2.45 7.90
N PRO A 47 2.91 2.21 9.04
CA PRO A 47 3.44 3.30 9.86
C PRO A 47 4.44 4.17 9.09
N VAL A 48 4.71 5.38 9.58
CA VAL A 48 5.66 6.32 8.94
C VAL A 48 7.06 5.70 8.77
N ALA A 49 7.49 4.91 9.75
CA ALA A 49 8.66 4.03 9.67
C ALA A 49 8.15 2.59 9.74
N PHE A 50 8.39 1.80 8.70
CA PHE A 50 7.78 0.48 8.54
C PHE A 50 8.82 -0.56 8.18
N THR A 51 8.53 -1.81 8.54
CA THR A 51 9.35 -2.98 8.23
C THR A 51 8.93 -3.60 6.89
N GLU A 52 9.75 -4.50 6.36
CA GLU A 52 9.34 -5.34 5.22
C GLU A 52 8.03 -6.08 5.51
N ARG A 53 7.86 -6.57 6.74
CA ARG A 53 6.66 -7.29 7.17
C ARG A 53 5.42 -6.39 7.12
N ASP A 54 5.52 -5.15 7.60
CA ASP A 54 4.40 -4.20 7.57
C ASP A 54 3.96 -3.93 6.13
N PHE A 55 4.94 -3.73 5.23
CA PHE A 55 4.68 -3.54 3.81
C PHE A 55 4.05 -4.78 3.15
N ALA A 56 4.56 -5.97 3.45
CA ALA A 56 4.00 -7.23 2.96
C ALA A 56 2.54 -7.42 3.41
N GLN A 57 2.25 -7.10 4.67
CA GLN A 57 0.88 -7.16 5.21
C GLN A 57 -0.04 -6.14 4.54
N ALA A 58 0.43 -4.91 4.32
CA ALA A 58 -0.34 -3.90 3.59
C ALA A 58 -0.63 -4.32 2.14
N CYS A 59 0.33 -4.97 1.47
CA CYS A 59 0.12 -5.52 0.13
C CYS A 59 -0.88 -6.69 0.16
N ALA A 60 -0.76 -7.62 1.12
CA ALA A 60 -1.65 -8.77 1.25
C ALA A 60 -3.12 -8.38 1.57
N ALA A 61 -3.30 -7.24 2.26
CA ALA A 61 -4.63 -6.71 2.57
C ALA A 61 -5.35 -6.10 1.36
N LEU A 62 -4.62 -5.78 0.29
CA LEU A 62 -5.16 -5.19 -0.93
C LEU A 62 -5.19 -6.25 -2.04
N PRO A 63 -6.37 -6.70 -2.52
CA PRO A 63 -6.46 -7.82 -3.46
C PRO A 63 -5.59 -7.61 -4.72
N GLY A 64 -5.59 -6.41 -5.28
CA GLY A 64 -4.77 -6.05 -6.43
C GLY A 64 -3.26 -6.05 -6.18
N LEU A 65 -2.82 -6.06 -4.92
CA LEU A 65 -1.39 -6.08 -4.54
C LEU A 65 -0.97 -7.37 -3.84
N ALA A 66 -1.88 -8.30 -3.57
CA ALA A 66 -1.61 -9.47 -2.76
C ALA A 66 -0.47 -10.33 -3.33
N GLY A 67 -0.33 -10.39 -4.66
CA GLY A 67 0.77 -11.08 -5.35
C GLY A 67 2.15 -10.49 -5.08
N LEU A 68 2.25 -9.27 -4.54
CA LEU A 68 3.51 -8.61 -4.21
C LEU A 68 3.96 -8.83 -2.78
N ALA A 69 3.06 -9.28 -1.89
CA ALA A 69 3.41 -9.55 -0.49
C ALA A 69 4.59 -10.55 -0.36
N PRO A 70 4.67 -11.66 -1.14
CA PRO A 70 5.84 -12.55 -1.13
C PRO A 70 7.13 -11.91 -1.64
N HIS A 71 7.03 -10.78 -2.36
CA HIS A 71 8.13 -10.08 -3.00
C HIS A 71 8.44 -8.72 -2.34
N ALA A 72 7.93 -8.49 -1.12
CA ALA A 72 8.06 -7.23 -0.39
C ALA A 72 9.50 -6.70 -0.37
N ARG A 73 10.48 -7.55 -0.05
CA ARG A 73 11.92 -7.20 -0.10
C ARG A 73 12.37 -6.62 -1.44
N LEU A 74 12.02 -7.31 -2.52
CA LEU A 74 12.45 -6.96 -3.88
C LEU A 74 11.78 -5.66 -4.33
N VAL A 75 10.49 -5.50 -4.01
CA VAL A 75 9.75 -4.27 -4.28
C VAL A 75 10.37 -3.10 -3.52
N LEU A 76 10.64 -3.25 -2.22
CA LEU A 76 11.24 -2.20 -1.40
C LEU A 76 12.66 -1.85 -1.87
N ALA A 77 13.47 -2.83 -2.25
CA ALA A 77 14.80 -2.60 -2.82
C ALA A 77 14.72 -1.81 -4.15
N SER A 78 13.78 -2.17 -5.03
CA SER A 78 13.53 -1.46 -6.29
C SER A 78 13.08 -0.01 -6.06
N LEU A 79 12.18 0.22 -5.10
CA LEU A 79 11.73 1.54 -4.71
C LEU A 79 12.84 2.37 -4.04
N ALA A 80 13.73 1.72 -3.28
CA ALA A 80 14.90 2.36 -2.69
C ALA A 80 15.93 2.79 -3.74
N GLY A 81 16.20 1.95 -4.75
CA GLY A 81 17.05 2.31 -5.89
C GLY A 81 16.53 3.52 -6.69
N ARG A 82 15.24 3.86 -6.54
CA ARG A 82 14.58 5.02 -7.16
C ARG A 82 14.41 6.20 -6.19
N GLY A 83 14.89 6.09 -4.96
CA GLY A 83 14.75 7.12 -3.92
C GLY A 83 13.33 7.33 -3.39
N LEU A 84 12.39 6.45 -3.75
CA LEU A 84 10.97 6.49 -3.35
C LEU A 84 10.75 5.93 -1.96
N VAL A 85 11.62 5.02 -1.55
CA VAL A 85 11.73 4.52 -0.18
C VAL A 85 13.17 4.75 0.29
N ARG A 86 13.35 5.07 1.57
CA ARG A 86 14.67 5.20 2.19
C ARG A 86 14.80 4.20 3.32
N LEU A 87 15.96 3.57 3.45
CA LEU A 87 16.34 2.85 4.66
C LEU A 87 16.68 3.90 5.72
N ILE A 88 16.03 3.84 6.89
CA ILE A 88 16.21 4.84 7.96
C ILE A 88 17.36 4.44 8.88
N ASP A 89 17.49 3.15 9.21
CA ASP A 89 18.44 2.72 10.26
C ASP A 89 19.01 1.30 10.13
N ASN A 90 20.12 1.13 10.87
CA ASN A 90 21.24 0.17 10.85
C ASN A 90 20.89 -1.34 10.85
N PRO A 91 21.71 -2.22 10.20
CA PRO A 91 21.49 -3.67 10.09
C PRO A 91 21.73 -4.47 11.38
N GLU A 92 22.00 -3.82 12.52
CA GLU A 92 22.20 -4.47 13.82
C GLU A 92 20.92 -4.54 14.66
N THR A 93 19.94 -3.69 14.35
CA THR A 93 18.57 -3.77 14.89
C THR A 93 17.68 -4.40 13.85
N GLU A 94 17.54 -5.72 13.91
CA GLU A 94 16.43 -6.36 13.20
C GLU A 94 15.11 -5.97 13.86
N PRO A 95 14.08 -5.57 13.09
CA PRO A 95 14.02 -5.50 11.63
C PRO A 95 14.46 -4.14 11.03
N ALA A 96 15.03 -4.21 9.82
CA ALA A 96 15.36 -3.04 9.00
C ALA A 96 14.13 -2.12 8.78
N LEU A 97 14.32 -0.81 9.00
CA LEU A 97 13.26 0.19 8.91
C LEU A 97 13.33 1.00 7.62
N HIS A 98 12.17 1.15 6.99
CA HIS A 98 11.97 1.89 5.75
C HIS A 98 11.07 3.11 5.97
N ARG A 99 11.28 4.15 5.17
CA ARG A 99 10.42 5.34 5.09
C ARG A 99 10.01 5.62 3.67
N PHE A 100 8.72 5.89 3.47
CA PHE A 100 8.21 6.36 2.19
C PHE A 100 8.56 7.83 1.95
N ASN A 101 9.13 8.15 0.80
CA ASN A 101 9.50 9.50 0.39
C ASN A 101 8.44 10.08 -0.55
N ARG A 102 7.39 10.67 0.04
CA ARG A 102 6.27 11.26 -0.70
C ARG A 102 6.71 12.38 -1.65
N ASN A 103 7.78 13.12 -1.31
CA ASN A 103 8.28 14.25 -2.09
C ASN A 103 8.94 13.85 -3.42
N THR A 104 9.43 12.61 -3.52
CA THR A 104 10.01 12.07 -4.76
C THR A 104 8.99 11.35 -5.62
N TRP A 105 7.86 10.90 -5.05
CA TRP A 105 6.84 10.14 -5.79
C TRP A 105 6.24 10.93 -6.96
N GLY A 106 5.86 12.19 -6.74
CA GLY A 106 5.30 13.06 -7.79
C GLY A 106 6.33 13.63 -8.78
N LYS A 107 7.63 13.48 -8.48
CA LYS A 107 8.74 13.98 -9.31
C LYS A 107 9.46 12.87 -10.07
N SER A 108 9.22 11.62 -9.70
CA SER A 108 9.70 10.47 -10.45
C SER A 108 9.10 10.55 -11.85
N PRO A 109 9.90 10.41 -12.93
CA PRO A 109 9.30 10.20 -14.23
C PRO A 109 8.34 8.99 -14.11
N ARG A 110 7.32 8.90 -14.97
CA ARG A 110 6.31 7.84 -14.85
C ARG A 110 6.71 6.46 -15.46
N PRO A 111 7.98 6.02 -15.67
CA PRO A 111 8.21 4.73 -16.33
C PRO A 111 8.04 3.54 -15.36
N TRP A 112 7.74 3.79 -14.08
CA TRP A 112 7.61 2.71 -13.11
C TRP A 112 6.34 1.86 -13.33
N THR A 113 5.31 2.38 -14.01
CA THR A 113 4.13 1.60 -14.45
C THR A 113 4.50 0.51 -15.47
N SER A 114 5.49 0.73 -16.32
CA SER A 114 5.87 -0.23 -17.38
C SER A 114 6.49 -1.54 -16.85
N TRP A 115 7.23 -1.47 -15.74
CA TRP A 115 7.86 -2.64 -15.13
C TRP A 115 6.90 -3.41 -14.21
N PHE A 116 5.90 -2.72 -13.64
CA PHE A 116 4.85 -3.33 -12.82
C PHE A 116 3.83 -4.10 -13.66
N SER A 117 3.49 -3.63 -14.86
CA SER A 117 2.68 -4.42 -15.81
C SER A 117 3.33 -5.73 -16.24
N ALA A 118 4.63 -5.91 -16.02
CA ALA A 118 5.34 -7.16 -16.31
C ALA A 118 5.41 -8.11 -15.09
N LEU A 119 5.02 -7.65 -13.91
CA LEU A 119 5.01 -8.42 -12.65
C LEU A 119 3.59 -8.83 -12.20
N MET A 120 2.54 -8.29 -12.83
CA MET A 120 1.14 -8.73 -12.70
C MET A 120 0.73 -9.55 -13.91
#